data_AF-A0A2E2C8M1-F1
#
_entry.id   AF-A0A2E2C8M1-F1
#
_cell.length_a   1.000
_cell.length_b   1.000
_cell.length_c   1.000
_cell.angle_alpha   90.00
_cell.angle_beta   90.00
_cell.angle_gamma   90.00
#
_symmetry.space_group_name_H-M   'P 1'
#
loop_
_entity.id
_entity.type
_entity.pdbx_description
1 polymer ?
#
loop_
_entity_poly.entity_id
_entity_poly.type
_entity_poly.pdbx_seq_one_letter_code
_entity_poly.pdbx_strand_id
1 'polypeptide(L)'
;MHKSGVILVWFVAIATVGAVLLTSKMLDVRGSWLKVVEKNKTQIQKNSAEIEAREKERQQLLSELTRTMLGWDRYWDAEVSVENAQTGVVRVRLNNNQALGGDMSAEAAATQVFYAFQPDPANPNGSRFVGTFRFVPNTRDALVPVNPPLPGEVATWKNGVWRLRELVPLNYINTLRNLRDELVQSEEQFQLKQDRLEDLNRLLAAAKERLETRVSELLGSETAPQDEVLPVEVRKGLVAGLEVEEQERNQEFVETDQLRRDLIKIYQKQLELIDEVSKLSNQLPKPKS
;
A
#
# COMPACT_ATOMS: atom_id res chain seq x y z
N MET A 1 37.69 109.02 -49.70
CA MET A 1 37.74 107.69 -49.04
C MET A 1 38.77 106.82 -49.76
N HIS A 2 39.85 106.42 -49.10
CA HIS A 2 40.88 105.58 -49.71
C HIS A 2 40.31 104.22 -50.11
N LYS A 3 40.56 103.77 -51.34
CA LYS A 3 40.10 102.46 -51.87
C LYS A 3 40.52 101.28 -50.98
N SER A 4 41.60 101.42 -50.20
CA SER A 4 42.06 100.43 -49.24
C SER A 4 41.13 100.24 -48.04
N GLY A 5 40.43 101.29 -47.59
CA GLY A 5 39.48 101.19 -46.46
C GLY A 5 38.22 100.42 -46.80
N VAL A 6 37.71 100.56 -48.02
CA VAL A 6 36.49 99.86 -48.49
C VAL A 6 36.73 98.35 -48.62
N ILE A 7 37.92 97.96 -49.09
CA ILE A 7 38.31 96.55 -49.22
C ILE A 7 38.46 95.91 -47.83
N LEU A 8 39.08 96.60 -46.87
CA LEU A 8 39.20 96.13 -45.49
C LEU A 8 37.84 95.95 -44.81
N VAL A 9 36.90 96.88 -44.99
CA VAL A 9 35.54 96.76 -44.46
C VAL A 9 34.81 95.55 -45.04
N TRP A 10 34.99 95.26 -46.33
CA TRP A 10 34.40 94.07 -46.97
C TRP A 10 34.96 92.76 -46.42
N PHE A 11 36.27 92.68 -46.16
CA PHE A 11 36.86 91.48 -45.51
C PHE A 11 36.35 91.29 -44.08
N VAL A 12 36.21 92.37 -43.30
CA VAL A 12 35.65 92.31 -41.94
C VAL A 12 34.18 91.89 -41.98
N ALA A 13 33.39 92.37 -42.95
CA ALA A 13 32.00 91.97 -43.13
C ALA A 13 31.85 90.49 -43.50
N ILE A 14 32.67 89.96 -44.42
CA ILE A 14 32.65 88.54 -44.79
C ILE A 14 33.10 87.67 -43.61
N ALA A 15 34.14 88.08 -42.88
CA ALA A 15 34.63 87.36 -41.70
C ALA A 15 33.60 87.32 -40.57
N THR A 16 32.85 88.40 -40.34
CA THR A 16 31.78 88.43 -39.34
C THR A 16 30.61 87.54 -39.73
N VAL A 17 30.14 87.57 -40.99
CA VAL A 17 29.08 86.66 -41.47
C VAL A 17 29.53 85.20 -41.40
N GLY A 18 30.76 84.90 -41.79
CA GLY A 18 31.36 83.57 -41.68
C GLY A 18 31.46 83.08 -40.22
N ALA A 19 31.84 83.97 -39.30
CA ALA A 19 31.90 83.66 -37.86
C ALA A 19 30.52 83.36 -37.27
N VAL A 20 29.47 84.11 -37.65
CA VAL A 20 28.10 83.85 -37.18
C VAL A 20 27.59 82.48 -37.66
N LEU A 21 27.81 82.13 -38.93
CA LEU A 21 27.39 80.83 -39.48
C LEU A 21 28.15 79.66 -38.85
N LEU A 22 29.45 79.80 -38.64
CA LEU A 22 30.26 78.78 -37.95
C LEU A 22 29.84 78.62 -36.48
N THR A 23 29.53 79.73 -35.80
CA THR A 23 29.06 79.71 -34.41
C THR A 23 27.70 79.05 -34.30
N SER A 24 26.78 79.31 -35.25
CA SER A 24 25.48 78.63 -35.32
C SER A 24 25.63 77.11 -35.53
N LYS A 25 26.46 76.67 -36.49
CA LYS A 25 26.72 75.23 -36.67
C LYS A 25 27.42 74.59 -35.47
N MET A 26 28.31 75.31 -34.80
CA MET A 26 28.97 74.84 -33.58
C MET A 26 27.98 74.69 -32.42
N LEU A 27 26.99 75.59 -32.31
CA LEU A 27 25.92 75.50 -31.32
C LEU A 27 24.97 74.31 -31.61
N ASP A 28 24.63 74.05 -32.87
CA ASP A 28 23.81 72.89 -33.24
C ASP A 28 24.51 71.56 -32.96
N VAL A 29 25.81 71.47 -33.26
CA VAL A 29 26.64 70.31 -32.91
C VAL A 29 26.72 70.15 -31.39
N ARG A 30 26.93 71.23 -30.63
CA ARG A 30 26.91 71.17 -29.16
C ARG A 30 25.55 70.72 -28.62
N GLY A 31 24.45 71.18 -29.23
CA GLY A 31 23.09 70.78 -28.88
C GLY A 31 22.82 69.29 -29.16
N SER A 32 23.32 68.76 -30.28
CA SER A 32 23.19 67.32 -30.59
C SER A 32 24.02 66.45 -29.63
N TRP A 33 25.24 66.87 -29.30
CA TRP A 33 26.06 66.20 -28.28
C TRP A 33 25.40 66.23 -26.89
N LEU A 34 24.80 67.36 -26.48
CA LEU A 34 24.07 67.45 -25.22
C LEU A 34 22.87 66.50 -25.18
N LYS A 35 22.10 66.39 -26.28
CA LYS A 35 21.00 65.42 -26.38
C LYS A 35 21.50 63.97 -26.30
N VAL A 36 22.62 63.66 -26.94
CA VAL A 36 23.24 62.33 -26.86
C VAL A 36 23.72 62.03 -25.43
N VAL A 37 24.35 63.00 -24.76
CA VAL A 37 24.79 62.87 -23.37
C VAL A 37 23.60 62.67 -22.42
N GLU A 38 22.52 63.42 -22.61
CA GLU A 38 21.30 63.29 -21.80
C GLU A 38 20.63 61.92 -22.02
N LYS A 39 20.50 61.48 -23.28
CA LYS A 39 19.99 60.15 -23.61
C LYS A 39 20.87 59.06 -23.00
N ASN A 40 22.19 59.17 -23.12
CA ASN A 40 23.11 58.21 -22.52
C ASN A 40 23.01 58.21 -21.00
N LYS A 41 22.87 59.38 -20.35
CA LYS A 41 22.67 59.47 -18.91
C LYS A 41 21.40 58.77 -18.46
N THR A 42 20.27 58.97 -19.15
CA THR A 42 19.01 58.28 -18.83
C THR A 42 19.10 56.77 -19.08
N GLN A 43 19.80 56.34 -20.15
CA GLN A 43 20.02 54.93 -20.43
C GLN A 43 20.92 54.29 -19.38
N ILE A 44 21.99 54.95 -18.95
CA ILE A 44 22.87 54.49 -17.87
C ILE A 44 22.07 54.35 -16.57
N GLN A 45 21.23 55.32 -16.22
CA GLN A 45 20.39 55.26 -15.01
C GLN A 45 19.36 54.11 -15.08
N LYS A 46 18.74 53.87 -16.24
CA LYS A 46 17.83 52.73 -16.43
C LYS A 46 18.56 51.40 -16.32
N ASN A 47 19.69 51.27 -17.03
CA ASN A 47 20.50 50.06 -17.00
C ASN A 47 21.05 49.79 -15.60
N SER A 48 21.46 50.82 -14.84
CA SER A 48 21.93 50.63 -13.46
C SER A 48 20.82 50.13 -12.55
N ALA A 49 19.60 50.67 -12.68
CA ALA A 49 18.45 50.21 -11.90
C ALA A 49 18.05 48.77 -12.26
N GLU A 50 18.10 48.41 -13.55
CA GLU A 50 17.82 47.05 -13.99
C GLU A 50 18.89 46.06 -13.52
N ILE A 51 20.18 46.42 -13.58
CA ILE A 51 21.27 45.62 -13.05
C ILE A 51 21.09 45.40 -11.54
N GLU A 52 20.79 46.45 -10.78
CA GLU A 52 20.56 46.32 -9.33
C GLU A 52 19.36 45.41 -9.02
N ALA A 53 18.26 45.51 -9.78
CA ALA A 53 17.11 44.63 -9.63
C ALA A 53 17.46 43.16 -9.94
N ARG A 54 18.19 42.90 -11.03
CA ARG A 54 18.66 41.57 -11.41
C ARG A 54 19.66 40.98 -10.42
N GLU A 55 20.53 41.80 -9.85
CA GLU A 55 21.45 41.37 -8.79
C GLU A 55 20.70 40.97 -7.53
N LYS A 56 19.67 41.72 -7.13
CA LYS A 56 18.79 41.35 -6.00
C LYS A 56 18.04 40.04 -6.28
N GLU A 57 17.46 39.88 -7.47
CA GLU A 57 16.79 38.65 -7.90
C GLU A 57 17.75 37.45 -7.85
N ARG A 58 18.97 37.62 -8.39
CA ARG A 58 20.02 36.58 -8.33
C ARG A 58 20.38 36.23 -6.88
N GLN A 59 20.56 37.22 -6.01
CA GLN A 59 20.86 36.97 -4.59
C GLN A 59 19.72 36.22 -3.89
N GLN A 60 18.47 36.59 -4.16
CA GLN A 60 17.30 35.90 -3.64
C GLN A 60 17.26 34.45 -4.12
N LEU A 61 17.36 34.20 -5.42
CA LEU A 61 17.38 32.85 -6.00
C LEU A 61 18.56 32.03 -5.48
N LEU A 62 19.75 32.62 -5.32
CA LEU A 62 20.89 31.94 -4.71
C LEU A 62 20.62 31.63 -3.24
N SER A 63 19.95 32.51 -2.50
CA SER A 63 19.60 32.25 -1.10
C SER A 63 18.54 31.17 -0.97
N GLU A 64 17.54 31.13 -1.87
CA GLU A 64 16.52 30.08 -1.93
C GLU A 64 17.11 28.75 -2.36
N LEU A 65 17.98 28.75 -3.38
CA LEU A 65 18.74 27.59 -3.80
C LEU A 65 19.61 27.10 -2.64
N THR A 66 20.32 27.99 -1.96
CA THR A 66 21.15 27.62 -0.81
C THR A 66 20.31 27.07 0.33
N ARG A 67 19.14 27.66 0.62
CA ARG A 67 18.21 27.19 1.67
C ARG A 67 17.61 25.83 1.35
N THR A 68 17.27 25.59 0.08
CA THR A 68 16.78 24.29 -0.38
C THR A 68 17.90 23.26 -0.40
N MET A 69 19.10 23.62 -0.87
CA MET A 69 20.28 22.75 -0.85
C MET A 69 20.82 22.50 0.56
N LEU A 70 20.68 23.41 1.53
CA LEU A 70 21.10 23.18 2.92
C LEU A 70 20.38 21.97 3.55
N GLY A 71 19.16 21.66 3.11
CA GLY A 71 18.44 20.45 3.52
C GLY A 71 18.80 19.20 2.71
N TRP A 72 19.39 19.37 1.53
CA TRP A 72 19.79 18.30 0.62
C TRP A 72 21.32 18.39 0.46
N ASP A 73 22.04 17.72 1.35
CA ASP A 73 23.50 17.65 1.35
C ASP A 73 24.05 17.06 0.03
N ARG A 74 25.35 16.77 -0.02
CA ARG A 74 26.03 16.18 -1.17
C ARG A 74 25.27 14.98 -1.73
N TYR A 75 25.24 14.91 -3.05
CA TYR A 75 24.73 13.78 -3.81
C TYR A 75 25.82 13.21 -4.70
N TRP A 76 25.66 11.94 -5.03
CA TRP A 76 26.50 11.22 -5.99
C TRP A 76 25.59 10.55 -7.01
N ASP A 77 25.86 10.81 -8.28
CA ASP A 77 25.29 10.01 -9.35
C ASP A 77 26.25 8.82 -9.57
N ALA A 78 25.80 7.62 -9.23
CA ALA A 78 26.61 6.41 -9.23
C ALA A 78 25.96 5.32 -10.08
N GLU A 79 26.77 4.57 -10.82
CA GLU A 79 26.30 3.40 -11.55
C GLU A 79 26.00 2.29 -10.55
N VAL A 80 24.72 1.90 -10.46
CA VAL A 80 24.26 0.88 -9.54
C VAL A 80 23.83 -0.36 -10.31
N SER A 81 24.34 -1.52 -9.89
CA SER A 81 23.90 -2.82 -10.37
C SER A 81 23.37 -3.65 -9.21
N VAL A 82 22.16 -4.18 -9.35
CA VAL A 82 21.56 -5.10 -8.38
C VAL A 82 22.30 -6.43 -8.46
N GLU A 83 23.04 -6.79 -7.41
CA GLU A 83 23.89 -7.98 -7.38
C GLU A 83 23.12 -9.21 -6.91
N ASN A 84 22.23 -9.04 -5.92
CA ASN A 84 21.43 -10.12 -5.39
C ASN A 84 19.96 -9.70 -5.28
N ALA A 85 19.11 -10.34 -6.08
CA ALA A 85 17.69 -10.06 -6.15
C ALA A 85 16.89 -10.50 -4.90
N GLN A 86 17.45 -11.40 -4.08
CA GLN A 86 16.80 -11.90 -2.86
C GLN A 86 17.11 -11.03 -1.64
N THR A 87 18.36 -10.56 -1.53
CA THR A 87 18.81 -9.76 -0.38
C THR A 87 18.77 -8.25 -0.65
N GLY A 88 18.60 -7.85 -1.91
CA GLY A 88 18.63 -6.44 -2.31
C GLY A 88 20.03 -5.81 -2.22
N VAL A 89 21.10 -6.60 -2.21
CA VAL A 89 22.46 -6.05 -2.25
C VAL A 89 22.70 -5.43 -3.61
N VAL A 90 23.16 -4.18 -3.61
CA VAL A 90 23.47 -3.42 -4.81
C VAL A 90 24.94 -3.04 -4.82
N ARG A 91 25.59 -3.19 -5.96
CA ARG A 91 26.97 -2.77 -6.18
C ARG A 91 26.97 -1.38 -6.78
N VAL A 92 27.84 -0.51 -6.27
CA VAL A 92 27.94 0.90 -6.63
C VAL A 92 29.31 1.18 -7.21
N ARG A 93 29.32 1.78 -8.40
CA ARG A 93 30.53 2.27 -9.06
C ARG A 93 30.40 3.76 -9.35
N LEU A 94 31.37 4.54 -8.89
CA LEU A 94 31.41 5.97 -9.12
C LEU A 94 32.29 6.26 -10.35
N ASN A 95 31.81 7.15 -11.22
CA ASN A 95 32.46 7.39 -12.52
C ASN A 95 33.75 8.24 -12.43
N ASN A 96 34.08 8.86 -11.28
CA ASN A 96 35.10 9.93 -11.19
C ASN A 96 36.14 9.79 -10.04
N ASN A 97 36.56 8.60 -9.62
CA ASN A 97 37.50 8.38 -8.50
C ASN A 97 37.09 9.02 -7.14
N GLN A 98 35.86 9.53 -7.02
CA GLN A 98 35.33 10.02 -5.76
C GLN A 98 34.85 8.82 -4.94
N ALA A 99 35.24 8.75 -3.67
CA ALA A 99 34.66 7.79 -2.74
C ALA A 99 33.27 8.29 -2.28
N LEU A 100 32.27 7.40 -2.33
CA LEU A 100 30.97 7.63 -1.71
C LEU A 100 31.16 7.67 -0.20
N GLY A 101 30.63 8.70 0.47
CA GLY A 101 30.92 8.94 1.89
C GLY A 101 32.23 9.68 2.17
N GLY A 102 33.06 9.92 1.15
CA GLY A 102 34.39 10.52 1.33
C GLY A 102 35.46 9.55 1.86
N ASP A 103 36.53 10.10 2.41
CA ASP A 103 37.70 9.35 2.85
C ASP A 103 37.52 8.94 4.33
N MET A 104 37.16 7.68 4.55
CA MET A 104 36.84 7.12 5.87
C MET A 104 37.43 5.70 5.97
N SER A 105 37.43 5.08 7.14
CA SER A 105 37.70 3.64 7.22
C SER A 105 36.50 2.82 6.68
N ALA A 106 36.71 1.55 6.36
CA ALA A 106 35.61 0.67 5.94
C ALA A 106 34.60 0.42 7.08
N GLU A 107 35.06 0.42 8.32
CA GLU A 107 34.21 0.24 9.51
C GLU A 107 33.33 1.46 9.76
N ALA A 108 33.88 2.68 9.62
CA ALA A 108 33.11 3.91 9.73
C ALA A 108 32.10 4.06 8.59
N ALA A 109 32.45 3.61 7.38
CA ALA A 109 31.53 3.64 6.25
C ALA A 109 30.34 2.68 6.43
N ALA A 110 30.53 1.53 7.10
CA ALA A 110 29.46 0.56 7.33
C ALA A 110 28.29 1.10 8.19
N THR A 111 28.52 2.16 8.98
CA THR A 111 27.46 2.81 9.78
C THR A 111 26.79 3.98 9.04
N GLN A 112 27.37 4.43 7.93
CA GLN A 112 26.82 5.54 7.16
C GLN A 112 25.61 5.08 6.35
N VAL A 113 24.53 5.88 6.42
CA VAL A 113 23.28 5.62 5.70
C VAL A 113 23.19 6.52 4.49
N PHE A 114 22.91 5.92 3.35
CA PHE A 114 22.64 6.61 2.10
C PHE A 114 21.19 6.42 1.68
N TYR A 115 20.58 7.49 1.21
CA TYR A 115 19.24 7.50 0.63
C TYR A 115 19.39 7.36 -0.89
N ALA A 116 18.87 6.27 -1.44
CA ALA A 116 19.00 5.94 -2.85
C ALA A 116 17.75 6.32 -3.64
N PHE A 117 17.97 6.96 -4.78
CA PHE A 117 16.94 7.38 -5.72
C PHE A 117 17.30 6.91 -7.11
N GLN A 118 16.40 6.17 -7.76
CA GLN A 118 16.58 5.74 -9.14
C GLN A 118 15.76 6.64 -10.09
N PRO A 119 16.13 6.74 -11.38
CA PRO A 119 15.33 7.45 -12.37
C PRO A 119 13.92 6.85 -12.47
N ASP A 120 12.90 7.70 -12.47
CA ASP A 120 11.51 7.26 -12.65
C ASP A 120 11.24 7.00 -14.13
N PRO A 121 10.85 5.77 -14.55
CA PRO A 121 10.50 5.51 -15.94
C PRO A 121 9.26 6.29 -16.41
N ALA A 122 8.37 6.70 -15.50
CA ALA A 122 7.17 7.46 -15.86
C ALA A 122 7.46 8.96 -16.06
N ASN A 123 8.51 9.47 -15.43
CA ASN A 123 8.90 10.88 -15.48
C ASN A 123 10.40 10.99 -15.81
N PRO A 124 10.79 11.40 -17.02
CA PRO A 124 12.21 11.46 -17.43
C PRO A 124 13.10 12.33 -16.53
N ASN A 125 12.53 13.34 -15.87
CA ASN A 125 13.22 14.20 -14.91
C ASN A 125 12.87 13.88 -13.44
N GLY A 126 12.09 12.83 -13.22
CA GLY A 126 11.68 12.36 -11.90
C GLY A 126 12.66 11.35 -11.32
N SER A 127 12.74 11.31 -10.00
CA SER A 127 13.48 10.28 -9.27
C SER A 127 12.56 9.58 -8.29
N ARG A 128 12.58 8.25 -8.29
CA ARG A 128 11.83 7.41 -7.36
C ARG A 128 12.75 6.99 -6.21
N PHE A 129 12.28 7.19 -4.98
CA PHE A 129 12.98 6.68 -3.80
C PHE A 129 12.97 5.14 -3.83
N VAL A 130 14.15 4.54 -3.70
CA VAL A 130 14.33 3.09 -3.63
C VAL A 130 14.39 2.63 -2.20
N GLY A 131 15.17 3.33 -1.37
CA GLY A 131 15.34 2.94 0.02
C GLY A 131 16.59 3.53 0.65
N THR A 132 16.82 3.13 1.88
CA THR A 132 18.02 3.47 2.65
C THR A 132 19.02 2.32 2.62
N PHE A 133 20.28 2.62 2.36
CA PHE A 133 21.35 1.66 2.19
C PHE A 133 22.55 2.00 3.08
N ARG A 134 23.35 1.00 3.42
CA ARG A 134 24.63 1.15 4.12
C ARG A 134 25.69 0.29 3.44
N PHE A 135 26.96 0.59 3.63
CA PHE A 135 28.01 -0.29 3.12
C PHE A 135 27.96 -1.66 3.78
N VAL A 136 28.23 -2.70 2.99
CA VAL A 136 28.50 -4.02 3.53
C VAL A 136 29.82 -3.94 4.32
N PRO A 137 29.90 -4.53 5.54
CA PRO A 137 31.10 -4.45 6.36
C PRO A 137 32.36 -4.84 5.59
N ASN A 138 33.44 -4.08 5.77
CA ASN A 138 34.74 -4.27 5.12
C ASN A 138 34.77 -4.02 3.60
N THR A 139 33.69 -3.52 2.99
CA THR A 139 33.63 -3.28 1.53
C THR A 139 33.17 -1.85 1.18
N ARG A 140 33.79 -1.31 0.12
CA ARG A 140 33.63 0.03 -0.51
C ARG A 140 32.54 0.19 -1.56
N ASP A 141 32.11 -0.93 -2.08
CA ASP A 141 31.54 -1.07 -3.42
C ASP A 141 30.19 -1.78 -3.38
N ALA A 142 29.85 -2.42 -2.26
CA ALA A 142 28.56 -3.06 -2.04
C ALA A 142 27.77 -2.31 -0.96
N LEU A 143 26.51 -2.03 -1.29
CA LEU A 143 25.50 -1.47 -0.41
C LEU A 143 24.45 -2.53 -0.10
N VAL A 144 24.11 -2.65 1.17
CA VAL A 144 22.99 -3.48 1.66
C VAL A 144 21.88 -2.55 2.15
N PRO A 145 20.61 -2.86 1.89
CA PRO A 145 19.52 -2.06 2.39
C PRO A 145 19.51 -2.13 3.93
N VAL A 146 19.27 -0.99 4.58
CA VAL A 146 19.17 -0.91 6.05
C VAL A 146 17.97 -1.72 6.54
N ASN A 147 16.92 -1.79 5.72
CA ASN A 147 15.68 -2.50 5.99
C ASN A 147 15.48 -3.53 4.89
N PRO A 148 15.06 -4.76 5.22
CA PRO A 148 14.79 -5.76 4.19
C PRO A 148 13.77 -5.22 3.17
N PRO A 149 14.01 -5.41 1.86
CA PRO A 149 13.06 -5.02 0.84
C PRO A 149 11.81 -5.90 0.92
N LEU A 150 10.67 -5.36 0.46
CA LEU A 150 9.42 -6.11 0.42
C LEU A 150 9.47 -7.21 -0.65
N PRO A 151 8.64 -8.26 -0.51
CA PRO A 151 8.53 -9.30 -1.54
C PRO A 151 8.23 -8.68 -2.92
N GLY A 152 9.09 -8.96 -3.90
CA GLY A 152 8.96 -8.44 -5.27
C GLY A 152 9.43 -7.00 -5.49
N GLU A 153 9.83 -6.26 -4.44
CA GLU A 153 10.28 -4.87 -4.58
C GLU A 153 11.58 -4.77 -5.38
N VAL A 154 12.53 -5.65 -5.10
CA VAL A 154 13.84 -5.72 -5.76
C VAL A 154 13.71 -5.96 -7.27
N ALA A 155 12.66 -6.66 -7.70
CA ALA A 155 12.37 -6.86 -9.12
C ALA A 155 12.01 -5.56 -9.86
N THR A 156 11.60 -4.52 -9.13
CA THR A 156 11.31 -3.20 -9.69
C THR A 156 12.53 -2.30 -9.78
N TRP A 157 13.65 -2.69 -9.16
CA TRP A 157 14.88 -1.91 -9.16
C TRP A 157 15.60 -2.08 -10.49
N LYS A 158 15.98 -0.96 -11.12
CA LYS A 158 16.65 -0.97 -12.42
C LYS A 158 18.13 -0.71 -12.26
N ASN A 159 18.95 -1.45 -13.00
CA ASN A 159 20.36 -1.13 -13.12
C ASN A 159 20.54 0.20 -13.87
N GLY A 160 21.54 0.99 -13.47
CA GLY A 160 21.89 2.25 -14.11
C GLY A 160 22.31 3.31 -13.11
N VAL A 161 22.31 4.57 -13.55
CA VAL A 161 22.74 5.70 -12.72
C VAL A 161 21.68 6.01 -11.66
N TRP A 162 22.00 5.75 -10.39
CA TRP A 162 21.19 6.17 -9.24
C TRP A 162 21.81 7.39 -8.58
N ARG A 163 20.95 8.20 -7.98
CA ARG A 163 21.35 9.30 -7.11
C ARG A 163 21.36 8.84 -5.66
N LEU A 164 22.53 8.85 -5.07
CA LEU A 164 22.75 8.55 -3.65
C LEU A 164 22.95 9.85 -2.89
N ARG A 165 22.40 9.94 -1.69
CA ARG A 165 22.51 11.11 -0.82
C ARG A 165 22.80 10.69 0.61
N GLU A 166 23.60 11.46 1.33
CA GLU A 166 23.83 11.23 2.77
C GLU A 166 22.68 11.74 3.64
N LEU A 167 22.04 12.84 3.21
CA LEU A 167 20.99 13.48 3.96
C LEU A 167 19.79 13.79 3.08
N VAL A 168 18.61 13.63 3.67
CA VAL A 168 17.31 14.03 3.13
C VAL A 168 16.70 15.00 4.14
N PRO A 169 16.03 16.08 3.71
CA PRO A 169 15.50 17.07 4.65
C PRO A 169 14.55 16.44 5.68
N LEU A 170 14.58 16.96 6.91
CA LEU A 170 13.84 16.41 8.05
C LEU A 170 12.33 16.23 7.78
N ASN A 171 11.74 17.15 7.01
CA ASN A 171 10.32 17.10 6.63
C ASN A 171 9.98 15.80 5.88
N TYR A 172 10.89 15.33 5.01
CA TYR A 172 10.71 14.09 4.26
C TYR A 172 11.05 12.85 5.09
N ILE A 173 11.98 12.96 6.06
CA ILE A 173 12.30 11.84 6.96
C ILE A 173 11.06 11.43 7.76
N ASN A 174 10.31 12.40 8.29
CA ASN A 174 9.08 12.12 9.02
C ASN A 174 8.02 11.47 8.11
N THR A 175 7.85 11.96 6.88
CA THR A 175 6.90 11.34 5.95
C THR A 175 7.32 9.93 5.55
N LEU A 176 8.62 9.69 5.31
CA LEU A 176 9.13 8.36 4.97
C LEU A 176 8.97 7.39 6.13
N ARG A 177 9.18 7.85 7.37
CA ARG A 177 8.95 7.04 8.57
C ARG A 177 7.46 6.70 8.71
N ASN A 178 6.57 7.67 8.60
CA ASN A 178 5.13 7.44 8.71
C ASN A 178 4.62 6.48 7.63
N LEU A 179 5.00 6.69 6.36
CA LEU A 179 4.64 5.80 5.26
C LEU A 179 5.13 4.37 5.50
N ARG A 180 6.31 4.23 6.10
CA ARG A 180 6.86 2.93 6.46
C ARG A 180 6.08 2.28 7.61
N ASP A 181 5.75 3.04 8.65
CA ASP A 181 4.96 2.53 9.77
C ASP A 181 3.56 2.09 9.30
N GLU A 182 2.93 2.87 8.40
CA GLU A 182 1.68 2.50 7.73
C GLU A 182 1.83 1.22 6.90
N LEU A 183 2.95 1.05 6.19
CA LEU A 183 3.21 -0.16 5.41
C LEU A 183 3.37 -1.39 6.30
N VAL A 184 4.10 -1.28 7.41
CA VAL A 184 4.27 -2.38 8.37
C VAL A 184 2.92 -2.76 8.99
N GLN A 185 2.12 -1.77 9.41
CA GLN A 185 0.78 -2.02 9.94
C GLN A 185 -0.13 -2.69 8.90
N SER A 186 -0.05 -2.26 7.63
CA SER A 186 -0.82 -2.87 6.55
C SER A 186 -0.42 -4.34 6.32
N GLU A 187 0.88 -4.65 6.36
CA GLU A 187 1.37 -6.03 6.20
C GLU A 187 0.94 -6.91 7.38
N GLU A 188 1.06 -6.43 8.62
CA GLU A 188 0.57 -7.15 9.81
C GLU A 188 -0.93 -7.44 9.71
N GLN A 189 -1.73 -6.45 9.29
CA GLN A 189 -3.16 -6.65 9.07
C GLN A 189 -3.46 -7.65 7.94
N PHE A 190 -2.64 -7.66 6.89
CA PHE A 190 -2.78 -8.61 5.80
C PHE A 190 -2.52 -10.04 6.28
N GLN A 191 -1.42 -10.26 7.00
CA GLN A 191 -1.09 -11.57 7.58
C GLN A 191 -2.16 -12.06 8.55
N LEU A 192 -2.63 -11.21 9.46
CA LEU A 192 -3.71 -11.56 10.39
C LEU A 192 -5.01 -11.98 9.67
N LYS A 193 -5.31 -11.34 8.53
CA LYS A 193 -6.48 -11.72 7.70
C LYS A 193 -6.23 -13.05 7.00
N GLN A 194 -5.02 -13.31 6.52
CA GLN A 194 -4.66 -14.57 5.89
C GLN A 194 -4.76 -15.74 6.89
N ASP A 195 -4.15 -15.60 8.07
CA ASP A 195 -4.24 -16.59 9.15
C ASP A 195 -5.70 -16.87 9.55
N ARG A 196 -6.50 -15.81 9.68
CA ARG A 196 -7.92 -15.94 9.98
C ARG A 196 -8.69 -16.68 8.89
N LEU A 197 -8.36 -16.48 7.62
CA LEU A 197 -8.99 -17.21 6.52
C LEU A 197 -8.62 -18.68 6.55
N GLU A 198 -7.37 -19.02 6.84
CA GLU A 198 -6.92 -20.41 6.99
C GLU A 198 -7.65 -21.11 8.14
N ASP A 199 -7.79 -20.44 9.28
CA ASP A 199 -8.54 -20.95 10.43
C ASP A 199 -10.02 -21.16 10.12
N LEU A 200 -10.66 -20.20 9.44
CA LEU A 200 -12.06 -20.33 9.03
C LEU A 200 -12.25 -21.47 8.05
N ASN A 201 -11.32 -21.68 7.11
CA ASN A 201 -11.37 -22.81 6.19
C ASN A 201 -11.23 -24.15 6.91
N ARG A 202 -10.35 -24.24 7.92
CA ARG A 202 -10.20 -25.43 8.77
C ARG A 202 -11.49 -25.71 9.56
N LEU A 203 -12.08 -24.68 10.18
CA LEU A 203 -13.34 -24.82 10.91
C LEU A 203 -14.49 -25.23 10.00
N LEU A 204 -14.55 -24.68 8.79
CA LEU A 204 -15.56 -25.03 7.79
C LEU A 204 -15.42 -26.50 7.37
N ALA A 205 -14.20 -26.98 7.13
CA ALA A 205 -13.95 -28.39 6.81
C ALA A 205 -14.41 -29.31 7.95
N ALA A 206 -14.03 -29.02 9.19
CA ALA A 206 -14.45 -29.80 10.36
C ALA A 206 -15.98 -29.75 10.60
N ALA A 207 -16.61 -28.60 10.34
CA ALA A 207 -18.07 -28.46 10.43
C ALA A 207 -18.78 -29.28 9.36
N LYS A 208 -18.27 -29.32 8.13
CA LYS A 208 -18.79 -30.17 7.05
C LYS A 208 -18.67 -31.65 7.40
N GLU A 209 -17.52 -32.08 7.89
CA GLU A 209 -17.31 -33.47 8.32
C GLU A 209 -18.27 -33.88 9.45
N ARG A 210 -18.45 -33.00 10.47
CA ARG A 210 -19.43 -33.25 11.54
C ARG A 210 -20.86 -33.29 11.03
N LEU A 211 -21.22 -32.40 10.11
CA LEU A 211 -22.55 -32.41 9.50
C LEU A 211 -22.77 -33.70 8.74
N GLU A 212 -21.80 -34.12 7.92
CA GLU A 212 -21.86 -35.38 7.17
C GLU A 212 -21.97 -36.59 8.10
N THR A 213 -21.23 -36.61 9.21
CA THR A 213 -21.34 -37.63 10.25
C THR A 213 -22.73 -37.66 10.90
N ARG A 214 -23.32 -36.49 11.20
CA ARG A 214 -24.68 -36.44 11.77
C ARG A 214 -25.73 -36.88 10.75
N VAL A 215 -25.57 -36.48 9.50
CA VAL A 215 -26.47 -36.91 8.42
C VAL A 215 -26.39 -38.42 8.24
N SER A 216 -25.19 -39.00 8.30
CA SER A 216 -25.00 -40.45 8.18
C SER A 216 -25.50 -41.23 9.39
N GLU A 217 -25.39 -40.69 10.62
CA GLU A 217 -26.02 -41.27 11.81
C GLU A 217 -27.56 -41.28 11.71
N LEU A 218 -28.15 -40.20 11.18
CA LEU A 218 -29.61 -40.04 11.10
C LEU A 218 -30.23 -40.87 9.97
N LEU A 219 -29.66 -40.78 8.76
CA LEU A 219 -30.21 -41.38 7.54
C LEU A 219 -29.58 -42.72 7.17
N GLY A 220 -28.51 -43.11 7.87
CA GLY A 220 -27.65 -44.21 7.47
C GLY A 220 -26.60 -43.75 6.44
N SER A 221 -25.50 -44.49 6.35
CA SER A 221 -24.50 -44.30 5.29
C SER A 221 -24.49 -45.52 4.36
N GLU A 222 -24.11 -45.32 3.09
CA GLU A 222 -23.86 -46.45 2.17
C GLU A 222 -22.68 -47.34 2.62
N THR A 223 -21.83 -46.82 3.52
CA THR A 223 -20.69 -47.53 4.11
C THR A 223 -21.02 -48.18 5.46
N ALA A 224 -22.27 -48.11 5.92
CA ALA A 224 -22.68 -48.71 7.18
C ALA A 224 -22.57 -50.24 7.12
N PRO A 225 -22.16 -50.91 8.21
CA PRO A 225 -22.07 -52.36 8.24
C PRO A 225 -23.45 -52.97 7.98
N GLN A 226 -23.57 -53.77 6.93
CA GLN A 226 -24.84 -54.39 6.50
C GLN A 226 -25.17 -55.69 7.25
N ASP A 227 -24.39 -56.05 8.28
CA ASP A 227 -24.61 -57.29 9.03
C ASP A 227 -26.01 -57.32 9.67
N GLU A 228 -26.77 -58.37 9.39
CA GLU A 228 -28.14 -58.52 9.88
C GLU A 228 -28.25 -58.65 11.40
N VAL A 229 -27.14 -59.05 12.04
CA VAL A 229 -27.02 -59.18 13.50
C VAL A 229 -27.01 -57.82 14.19
N LEU A 230 -26.68 -56.75 13.47
CA LEU A 230 -26.60 -55.40 14.05
C LEU A 230 -27.98 -54.74 14.11
N PRO A 231 -28.22 -53.93 15.17
CA PRO A 231 -29.44 -53.13 15.31
C PRO A 231 -29.72 -52.30 14.06
N VAL A 232 -31.01 -52.15 13.72
CA VAL A 232 -31.46 -51.45 12.49
C VAL A 232 -30.95 -50.00 12.45
N GLU A 233 -30.85 -49.35 13.61
CA GLU A 233 -30.29 -47.99 13.79
C GLU A 233 -28.86 -47.85 13.25
N VAL A 234 -28.03 -48.87 13.45
CA VAL A 234 -26.62 -48.88 13.03
C VAL A 234 -26.49 -49.17 11.53
N ARG A 235 -27.48 -49.88 10.96
CA ARG A 235 -27.48 -50.34 9.57
C ARG A 235 -28.08 -49.32 8.60
N LYS A 236 -29.23 -48.75 8.97
CA LYS A 236 -30.07 -47.91 8.12
C LYS A 236 -30.26 -46.50 8.67
N GLY A 237 -29.59 -46.17 9.79
CA GLY A 237 -29.74 -44.91 10.48
C GLY A 237 -30.84 -44.91 11.53
N LEU A 238 -30.76 -43.95 12.45
CA LEU A 238 -31.67 -43.80 13.58
C LEU A 238 -33.13 -43.61 13.14
N VAL A 239 -33.38 -42.92 12.02
CA VAL A 239 -34.75 -42.69 11.52
C VAL A 239 -35.44 -44.00 11.16
N ALA A 240 -34.74 -44.89 10.46
CA ALA A 240 -35.29 -46.20 10.10
C ALA A 240 -35.43 -47.12 11.32
N GLY A 241 -34.51 -47.02 12.29
CA GLY A 241 -34.62 -47.74 13.55
C GLY A 241 -35.87 -47.35 14.35
N LEU A 242 -36.14 -46.05 14.48
CA LEU A 242 -37.34 -45.53 15.13
C LEU A 242 -38.62 -46.00 14.43
N GLU A 243 -38.64 -46.05 13.10
CA GLU A 243 -39.81 -46.53 12.36
C GLU A 243 -40.12 -48.00 12.68
N VAL A 244 -39.09 -48.85 12.81
CA VAL A 244 -39.27 -50.25 13.20
C VAL A 244 -39.76 -50.36 14.65
N GLU A 245 -39.18 -49.61 15.58
CA GLU A 245 -39.60 -49.62 16.98
C GLU A 245 -41.06 -49.13 17.14
N GLU A 246 -41.48 -48.12 16.36
CA GLU A 246 -42.87 -47.68 16.33
C GLU A 246 -43.82 -48.73 15.74
N GLN A 247 -43.39 -49.49 14.73
CA GLN A 247 -44.18 -50.61 14.20
C GLN A 247 -44.34 -51.73 15.22
N GLU A 248 -43.28 -52.12 15.91
CA GLU A 248 -43.31 -53.13 16.98
C GLU A 248 -44.24 -52.67 18.11
N ARG A 249 -44.08 -51.43 18.59
CA ARG A 249 -44.96 -50.84 19.60
C ARG A 249 -46.43 -50.85 19.18
N ASN A 250 -46.72 -50.54 17.92
CA ASN A 250 -48.08 -50.58 17.39
C ASN A 250 -48.65 -52.00 17.36
N GLN A 251 -47.84 -53.01 17.02
CA GLN A 251 -48.25 -54.40 17.05
C GLN A 251 -48.54 -54.87 18.49
N GLU A 252 -47.66 -54.55 19.44
CA GLU A 252 -47.87 -54.85 20.87
C GLU A 252 -49.16 -54.21 21.41
N PHE A 253 -49.46 -52.97 20.99
CA PHE A 253 -50.72 -52.32 21.36
C PHE A 253 -51.95 -53.06 20.80
N VAL A 254 -51.88 -53.53 19.55
CA VAL A 254 -52.97 -54.30 18.94
C VAL A 254 -53.16 -55.64 19.65
N GLU A 255 -52.08 -56.36 19.94
CA GLU A 255 -52.13 -57.62 20.68
C GLU A 255 -52.68 -57.42 22.10
N THR A 256 -52.22 -56.38 22.80
CA THR A 256 -52.73 -56.03 24.13
C THR A 256 -54.23 -55.71 24.09
N ASP A 257 -54.71 -55.00 23.08
CA ASP A 257 -56.14 -54.72 22.90
C ASP A 257 -56.94 -56.01 22.63
N GLN A 258 -56.42 -56.92 21.80
CA GLN A 258 -57.03 -58.22 21.55
C GLN A 258 -57.12 -59.05 22.85
N LEU A 259 -56.03 -59.16 23.60
CA LEU A 259 -56.02 -59.84 24.89
C LEU A 259 -57.00 -59.22 25.88
N ARG A 260 -57.11 -57.89 25.93
CA ARG A 260 -58.12 -57.21 26.77
C ARG A 260 -59.55 -57.58 26.35
N ARG A 261 -59.85 -57.57 25.05
CA ARG A 261 -61.17 -57.97 24.53
C ARG A 261 -61.49 -59.42 24.87
N ASP A 262 -60.52 -60.31 24.75
CA ASP A 262 -60.73 -61.73 25.03
C ASP A 262 -60.87 -62.01 26.54
N LEU A 263 -60.11 -61.30 27.39
CA LEU A 263 -60.29 -61.34 28.84
C LEU A 263 -61.69 -60.87 29.23
N ILE A 264 -62.17 -59.77 28.64
CA ILE A 264 -63.55 -59.27 28.84
C ILE A 264 -64.58 -60.33 28.45
N LYS A 265 -64.42 -60.98 27.27
CA LYS A 265 -65.34 -62.07 26.85
C LYS A 265 -65.31 -63.25 27.81
N ILE A 266 -64.13 -63.67 28.27
CA ILE A 266 -63.99 -64.78 29.23
C ILE A 266 -64.65 -64.41 30.55
N TYR A 267 -64.45 -63.19 31.03
CA TYR A 267 -65.06 -62.70 32.26
C TYR A 267 -66.60 -62.62 32.14
N GLN A 268 -67.12 -62.14 31.01
CA GLN A 268 -68.56 -62.15 30.72
C GLN A 268 -69.12 -63.58 30.71
N LYS A 269 -68.43 -64.51 30.04
CA LYS A 269 -68.84 -65.92 30.01
C LYS A 269 -68.81 -66.58 31.39
N GLN A 270 -67.83 -66.24 32.23
CA GLN A 270 -67.80 -66.68 33.63
C GLN A 270 -68.99 -66.14 34.41
N LEU A 271 -69.36 -64.86 34.23
CA LEU A 271 -70.54 -64.29 34.86
C LEU A 271 -71.83 -64.96 34.39
N GLU A 272 -71.97 -65.24 33.09
CA GLU A 272 -73.10 -65.98 32.53
C GLU A 272 -73.19 -67.41 33.11
N LEU A 273 -72.07 -68.12 33.20
CA LEU A 273 -72.01 -69.46 33.81
C LEU A 273 -72.37 -69.44 35.31
N ILE A 274 -71.91 -68.43 36.06
CA ILE A 274 -72.29 -68.25 37.46
C ILE A 274 -73.80 -68.02 37.58
N ASP A 275 -74.37 -67.18 36.73
CA ASP A 275 -75.80 -66.92 36.69
C ASP A 275 -76.59 -68.20 36.32
N GLU A 276 -76.13 -68.96 35.33
CA GLU A 276 -76.75 -70.24 34.91
C GLU A 276 -76.69 -71.30 36.01
N VAL A 277 -75.53 -71.48 36.68
CA VAL A 277 -75.39 -72.38 37.82
C VAL A 277 -76.30 -71.94 38.98
N SER A 278 -76.42 -70.64 39.24
CA SER A 278 -77.33 -70.13 40.27
C SER A 278 -78.81 -70.43 39.94
N LYS A 279 -79.19 -70.33 38.65
CA LYS A 279 -80.53 -70.68 38.18
C LYS A 279 -80.79 -72.19 38.29
N LEU A 280 -79.84 -73.03 37.87
CA LEU A 280 -79.92 -74.48 37.99
C LEU A 280 -79.95 -74.93 39.46
N SER A 281 -79.18 -74.30 40.36
CA SER A 281 -79.22 -74.62 41.79
C SER A 281 -80.57 -74.28 42.41
N ASN A 282 -81.22 -73.21 41.92
CA ASN A 282 -82.58 -72.85 42.33
C ASN A 282 -83.67 -73.77 41.75
N GLN A 283 -83.36 -74.56 40.72
CA GLN A 283 -84.27 -75.55 40.10
C GLN A 283 -84.11 -76.96 40.67
N LEU A 284 -83.03 -77.25 41.41
CA LEU A 284 -82.87 -78.54 42.08
C LEU A 284 -83.91 -78.69 43.22
N PRO A 285 -84.55 -79.87 43.36
CA PRO A 285 -85.54 -80.07 44.41
C PRO A 285 -84.87 -79.93 45.77
N LYS A 286 -85.32 -78.92 46.53
CA LYS A 286 -84.89 -78.75 47.92
C LYS A 286 -85.18 -80.05 48.68
N PRO A 287 -84.23 -80.61 49.42
CA PRO A 287 -84.48 -81.81 50.21
C PRO A 287 -85.66 -81.51 51.15
N LYS A 288 -86.71 -82.33 51.05
CA LYS A 288 -87.83 -82.29 52.00
C LYS A 288 -87.27 -82.65 53.37
N SER A 289 -87.22 -81.66 54.27
CA SER A 289 -87.18 -81.87 55.71
C SER A 289 -88.46 -82.53 56.18
#